data_AF-A0A7K7WTK2-F1
#
_entry.id   AF-A0A7K7WTK2-F1
#
_cell.length_a   1.000
_cell.length_b   1.000
_cell.length_c   1.000
_cell.angle_alpha   90.00
_cell.angle_beta   90.00
_cell.angle_gamma   90.00
#
_symmetry.space_group_name_H-M   'P 1'
#
loop_
_entity.id
_entity.type
_entity.pdbx_description
1 polymer ?
#
loop_
_entity_poly.entity_id
_entity_poly.type
_entity_poly.pdbx_seq_one_letter_code
_entity_poly.pdbx_strand_id
1 'polypeptide(L)'
;MGALQPGLPNPAMLPESWHLLIVDLKDCFYTIRAISTPLDEFTLAREAHNTFHQNAKGLKQQFQITMEEARGIVRSCPQCSHHGPGLG
;
A
#
# COMPACT_ATOMS: atom_id res chain seq x y z
N MET A 1 -15.15 -22.78 -40.47
CA MET A 1 -13.87 -22.05 -40.54
C MET A 1 -13.58 -21.54 -39.13
N GLY A 2 -12.64 -22.16 -38.42
CA GLY A 2 -12.34 -21.86 -37.01
C GLY A 2 -11.37 -20.69 -36.86
N ALA A 3 -11.42 -20.01 -35.71
CA ALA A 3 -10.52 -18.90 -35.40
C ALA A 3 -9.07 -19.38 -35.30
N LEU A 4 -8.16 -18.74 -36.04
CA LEU A 4 -6.71 -18.95 -35.92
C LEU A 4 -6.29 -18.48 -34.52
N GLN A 5 -5.80 -19.40 -33.69
CA GLN A 5 -5.24 -19.03 -32.39
C GLN A 5 -4.07 -18.06 -32.61
N PRO A 6 -4.08 -16.86 -31.98
CA PRO A 6 -2.92 -15.98 -32.01
C PRO A 6 -1.75 -16.74 -31.37
N GLY A 7 -0.74 -17.08 -32.17
CA GLY A 7 0.48 -17.67 -31.64
C GLY A 7 1.09 -16.75 -30.60
N LEU A 8 1.60 -17.31 -29.50
CA LEU A 8 2.35 -16.54 -28.51
C LEU A 8 3.39 -15.65 -29.22
N PRO A 9 3.60 -14.40 -28.76
CA PRO A 9 4.57 -13.51 -29.38
C PRO A 9 5.95 -14.20 -29.40
N ASN A 10 6.59 -14.18 -30.56
CA ASN A 10 7.92 -14.75 -30.74
C ASN A 10 8.87 -14.11 -29.71
N PRO A 11 9.57 -14.89 -28.86
CA PRO A 11 10.49 -14.37 -27.85
C PRO A 11 11.63 -13.52 -28.43
N ALA A 12 11.87 -13.58 -29.74
CA ALA A 12 12.80 -12.69 -30.46
C ALA A 12 12.35 -11.21 -30.53
N MET A 13 11.13 -10.86 -30.10
CA MET A 13 10.69 -9.46 -29.98
C MET A 13 11.08 -8.79 -28.66
N LEU A 14 11.67 -9.52 -27.70
CA LEU A 14 12.18 -8.93 -26.46
C LEU A 14 13.57 -8.31 -26.73
N PRO A 15 13.76 -7.00 -26.53
CA PRO A 15 15.05 -6.36 -26.75
C PRO A 15 16.13 -6.97 -25.84
N GLU A 16 17.34 -7.20 -26.37
CA GLU A 16 18.46 -7.89 -25.68
C GLU A 16 18.93 -7.22 -24.37
N SER A 17 18.49 -5.99 -24.09
CA SER A 17 18.82 -5.22 -22.88
C SER A 17 17.71 -5.16 -21.83
N TRP A 18 16.62 -5.90 -22.00
CA TRP A 18 15.55 -5.93 -21.00
C TRP A 18 15.90 -6.87 -19.85
N HIS A 19 15.93 -6.31 -18.63
CA HIS A 19 15.98 -7.10 -17.41
C HIS A 19 14.64 -7.83 -17.25
N LEU A 20 14.59 -9.07 -17.73
CA LEU A 20 13.40 -9.93 -17.62
C LEU A 20 13.18 -10.28 -16.15
N LEU A 21 12.26 -9.58 -15.49
CA LEU A 21 11.74 -9.98 -14.19
C LEU A 21 10.71 -11.09 -14.41
N ILE A 22 11.11 -12.34 -14.16
CA ILE A 22 10.18 -13.48 -14.17
C ILE A 22 9.45 -13.46 -12.82
N VAL A 23 8.32 -12.78 -12.78
CA VAL A 23 7.42 -12.77 -11.61
C VAL A 23 6.49 -13.96 -11.71
N ASP A 24 6.50 -14.82 -10.69
CA ASP A 24 5.61 -15.98 -10.64
C ASP A 24 4.15 -15.52 -10.48
N LEU A 25 3.22 -16.11 -11.24
CA LEU A 25 1.81 -15.72 -11.20
C LEU A 25 1.19 -15.94 -9.80
N LYS A 26 1.69 -16.91 -9.03
CA LYS A 26 1.30 -17.14 -7.63
C LYS A 26 1.82 -16.06 -6.70
N ASP A 27 3.02 -15.54 -6.96
CA ASP A 27 3.60 -14.40 -6.23
C ASP A 27 2.85 -13.10 -6.54
N CYS A 28 2.46 -12.94 -7.80
CA CYS A 28 1.56 -11.87 -8.26
C CYS A 28 0.18 -11.99 -7.57
N PHE A 29 -0.38 -13.21 -7.48
CA PHE A 29 -1.61 -13.46 -6.75
C PHE A 29 -1.48 -13.17 -5.25
N TYR A 30 -0.34 -13.53 -4.63
CA TYR A 30 -0.08 -13.23 -3.22
C TYR A 30 0.03 -11.73 -2.95
N THR A 31 0.70 -11.00 -3.85
CA THR A 31 0.85 -9.54 -3.80
C THR A 31 -0.49 -8.84 -4.00
N ILE A 32 -1.27 -9.25 -5.01
CA ILE A 32 -2.63 -8.73 -5.25
C ILE A 32 -3.53 -9.05 -4.05
N ARG A 33 -3.42 -10.26 -3.48
CA ARG A 33 -4.18 -10.63 -2.29
C ARG A 33 -3.82 -9.76 -1.09
N ALA A 34 -2.54 -9.48 -0.85
CA ALA A 34 -2.10 -8.59 0.22
C ALA A 34 -2.61 -7.14 0.06
N ILE A 35 -2.75 -6.67 -1.18
CA ILE A 35 -3.35 -5.35 -1.49
C ILE A 35 -4.88 -5.37 -1.26
N SER A 36 -5.53 -6.52 -1.49
CA SER A 36 -6.99 -6.69 -1.38
C SER A 36 -7.49 -7.22 -0.04
N THR A 37 -6.61 -7.70 0.84
CA THR A 37 -6.99 -8.03 2.21
C THR A 37 -7.38 -6.73 2.90
N PRO A 38 -8.58 -6.62 3.49
CA PRO A 38 -8.92 -5.45 4.28
C PRO A 38 -7.93 -5.38 5.43
N LEU A 39 -6.91 -4.52 5.27
CA LEU A 39 -6.02 -4.14 6.34
C LEU A 39 -6.91 -3.52 7.41
N ASP A 40 -6.71 -3.97 8.65
CA ASP A 40 -7.37 -3.41 9.81
C ASP A 40 -7.30 -1.87 9.77
N GLU A 41 -8.39 -1.18 10.07
CA GLU A 41 -8.49 0.29 9.93
C GLU A 41 -7.37 1.03 10.68
N PHE A 42 -6.91 0.46 11.80
CA PHE A 42 -5.75 0.95 12.55
C PHE A 42 -4.45 0.86 11.74
N THR A 43 -4.27 -0.23 11.00
CA THR A 43 -3.07 -0.45 10.18
C THR A 43 -3.03 0.54 9.02
N LEU A 44 -4.17 0.72 8.32
CA LEU A 44 -4.30 1.73 7.27
C LEU A 44 -4.06 3.15 7.81
N ALA A 45 -4.62 3.46 8.98
CA ALA A 45 -4.41 4.75 9.64
C ALA A 45 -2.93 4.98 9.97
N ARG A 46 -2.21 3.93 10.41
CA ARG A 46 -0.78 4.02 10.70
C ARG A 46 0.06 4.24 9.45
N GLU A 47 -0.22 3.53 8.36
CA GLU A 47 0.47 3.73 7.08
C GLU A 47 0.22 5.13 6.50
N ALA A 48 -1.03 5.61 6.57
CA ALA A 48 -1.38 6.95 6.16
C ALA A 48 -0.66 8.02 7.01
N HIS A 49 -0.60 7.85 8.34
CA HIS A 49 0.18 8.74 9.20
C HIS A 49 1.68 8.69 8.90
N ASN A 50 2.25 7.51 8.60
CA ASN A 50 3.66 7.39 8.25
C ASN A 50 3.99 8.14 6.94
N THR A 51 3.02 8.25 6.04
CA THR A 51 3.21 8.93 4.75
C THR A 51 2.96 10.44 4.84
N PHE A 52 1.93 10.85 5.58
CA PHE A 52 1.41 12.23 5.56
C PHE A 52 1.52 12.97 6.89
N HIS A 53 1.93 12.30 7.97
CA HIS A 53 2.07 12.86 9.32
C HIS A 53 0.84 13.63 9.84
N GLN A 54 -0.35 13.21 9.42
CA GLN A 54 -1.61 13.85 9.78
C GLN A 54 -1.94 13.74 11.28
N ASN A 55 -2.66 14.73 11.80
CA ASN A 55 -3.02 14.79 13.23
C ASN A 55 -4.04 13.71 13.63
N ALA A 56 -4.16 13.44 14.94
CA ALA A 56 -5.04 12.39 15.46
C ALA A 56 -6.52 12.60 15.11
N LYS A 57 -6.96 13.86 14.98
CA LYS A 57 -8.35 14.18 14.62
C LYS A 57 -8.64 13.83 13.15
N GLY A 58 -7.67 14.03 12.26
CA GLY A 58 -7.74 13.62 10.85
C GLY A 58 -7.82 12.10 10.72
N LEU A 59 -6.95 11.37 11.45
CA LEU A 59 -6.94 9.91 11.46
C LEU A 59 -8.27 9.31 11.90
N LYS A 60 -8.85 9.79 13.01
CA LYS A 60 -10.17 9.35 13.47
C LYS A 60 -11.26 9.57 12.41
N GLN A 61 -11.24 10.73 11.75
CA GLN A 61 -12.29 11.06 10.77
C GLN A 61 -12.19 10.21 9.50
N GLN A 62 -10.98 9.88 9.07
CA GLN A 62 -10.74 9.14 7.83
C GLN A 62 -10.88 7.63 7.99
N PHE A 63 -10.42 7.07 9.11
CA PHE A 63 -10.33 5.62 9.31
C PHE A 63 -11.28 5.10 10.40
N GLN A 64 -12.17 5.95 10.91
CA GLN A 64 -13.17 5.62 11.94
C GLN A 64 -12.64 4.96 13.23
N ILE A 65 -11.32 4.97 13.45
CA ILE A 65 -10.66 4.49 14.67
C ILE A 65 -10.97 5.36 15.89
N THR A 66 -10.73 4.82 17.08
CA THR A 66 -10.91 5.56 18.33
C THR A 66 -9.90 6.71 18.45
N MET A 67 -10.25 7.73 19.25
CA MET A 67 -9.31 8.82 19.55
C MET A 67 -8.05 8.32 20.25
N GLU A 68 -8.13 7.23 21.02
CA GLU A 68 -6.97 6.65 21.72
C GLU A 68 -6.01 6.01 20.73
N GLU A 69 -6.52 5.22 19.80
CA GLU A 69 -5.74 4.63 18.70
C GLU A 69 -5.06 5.70 17.85
N ALA A 70 -5.81 6.73 17.44
CA ALA A 70 -5.27 7.83 16.64
C ALA A 70 -4.15 8.58 17.38
N ARG A 71 -4.29 8.78 18.70
CA ARG A 71 -3.23 9.37 19.54
C ARG A 71 -2.05 8.42 19.68
N GLY A 72 -2.29 7.12 19.80
CA GLY A 72 -1.24 6.09 19.84
C GLY A 72 -0.37 6.12 18.59
N ILE A 73 -0.98 6.26 17.41
CA ILE A 73 -0.27 6.39 16.13
C ILE A 73 0.63 7.63 16.13
N VAL A 74 0.09 8.81 16.45
CA VAL A 74 0.87 10.07 16.47
C VAL A 74 1.99 10.04 17.51
N ARG A 75 1.72 9.48 18.71
CA ARG A 75 2.72 9.36 19.80
C ARG A 75 3.85 8.40 19.46
N SER A 76 3.58 7.37 18.66
CA SER A 76 4.58 6.38 18.26
C SER A 76 5.46 6.87 17.10
N CYS A 77 5.08 7.96 16.44
CA CYS A 77 5.84 8.52 15.33
C CYS A 77 7.08 9.28 15.85
N PRO A 78 8.31 8.92 15.46
CA PRO A 78 9.53 9.59 15.94
C PRO A 78 9.61 11.07 15.51
N GLN A 79 8.96 11.42 14.38
CA GLN A 79 8.94 12.81 13.90
C GLN A 79 7.86 13.65 14.59
N CYS A 80 6.70 13.05 14.91
CA CYS A 80 5.58 13.76 15.51
C CYS A 80 5.58 13.73 17.04
N SER A 81 6.22 12.75 17.68
CA SER A 81 6.26 12.59 19.15
C SER A 81 6.99 13.74 19.87
N HIS A 82 7.97 14.35 19.20
CA HIS A 82 8.73 15.49 19.72
C HIS A 82 8.04 16.83 19.43
N HIS A 83 7.12 16.86 18.47
CA HIS A 83 6.21 17.99 18.32
C HIS A 83 5.11 17.81 19.36
N GLY A 84 5.16 18.63 20.43
CA GLY A 84 3.98 18.88 21.26
C GLY A 84 2.78 19.30 20.39
N PRO A 85 1.55 19.42 20.92
CA PRO A 85 0.35 19.70 20.13
C PRO A 85 0.48 21.03 19.38
N GLY A 86 1.07 20.96 18.20
CA GLY A 86 1.26 22.05 17.26
C GLY A 86 -0.06 22.26 16.57
N LEU A 87 -0.64 23.42 16.85
CA LEU A 87 -1.92 23.93 16.39
C LEU A 87 -2.09 23.77 14.87
N GLY A 88 -3.25 23.27 14.46
CA GLY A 88 -3.69 23.15 13.07
C GLY A 88 -4.77 22.09 12.92
#